data_AF-A0A7C5MHW9-F1
#
_entry.id   AF-A0A7C5MHW9-F1
#
_cell.length_a   1.000
_cell.length_b   1.000
_cell.length_c   1.000
_cell.angle_alpha   90.00
_cell.angle_beta   90.00
_cell.angle_gamma   90.00
#
_symmetry.space_group_name_H-M   'P 1'
#
loop_
_entity.id
_entity.type
_entity.pdbx_description
1 polymer ?
#
loop_
_entity_poly.entity_id
_entity_poly.type
_entity_poly.pdbx_seq_one_letter_code
_entity_poly.pdbx_strand_id
1 'polypeptide(L)'
;MALLREPLLCYISHAASEGRRAFELRCPRCGARSSTRWLGAALADMKGALVMKFLRDAWESKSSALWLALMRIAIGYIFIESGYGKLTTPGGFASHMGGTLTNFASKNPYPWMVNLLHTVAIPNAAFFGVLIPWGELLAGLSLFFGVLSPIGLLGALALNLTFYFAAGWTGASTATANEVMAIAEVIMLFGMAGRALSVDQLLGGLYARVLPWKRQAAMKGNLTPKRAPTA
;
A
#
# COMPACT_ATOMS: atom_id res chain seq x y z
N MET A 1 12.71 -25.85 39.42
CA MET A 1 13.84 -25.40 38.58
C MET A 1 14.42 -26.63 37.88
N ALA A 2 14.63 -26.55 36.55
CA ALA A 2 15.21 -27.58 35.66
C ALA A 2 14.27 -28.67 35.07
N LEU A 3 13.47 -28.30 34.06
CA LEU A 3 12.78 -29.26 33.16
C LEU A 3 12.87 -28.83 31.67
N LEU A 4 13.94 -28.13 31.26
CA LEU A 4 14.06 -27.60 29.88
C LEU A 4 15.51 -27.57 29.34
N ARG A 5 16.37 -28.55 29.65
CA ARG A 5 17.79 -28.48 29.25
C ARG A 5 18.38 -29.62 28.41
N GLU A 6 17.62 -30.63 28.01
CA GLU A 6 18.23 -31.86 27.48
C GLU A 6 18.12 -32.15 25.96
N PRO A 7 17.24 -31.56 25.12
CA PRO A 7 17.20 -31.96 23.70
C PRO A 7 18.20 -31.23 22.78
N LEU A 8 18.69 -30.05 23.17
CA LEU A 8 19.52 -29.21 22.29
C LEU A 8 20.99 -29.66 22.21
N LEU A 9 21.52 -30.29 23.26
CA LEU A 9 22.93 -30.68 23.32
C LEU A 9 23.29 -31.88 22.43
N CYS A 10 22.31 -32.71 22.05
CA CYS A 10 22.55 -33.87 21.20
C CYS A 10 22.67 -33.51 19.71
N TYR A 11 22.23 -32.31 19.31
CA TYR A 11 22.11 -31.94 17.89
C TYR A 11 23.41 -31.40 17.28
N ILE A 12 24.32 -30.86 18.10
CA ILE A 12 25.48 -30.10 17.61
C ILE A 12 26.73 -30.99 17.40
N SER A 13 26.85 -32.12 18.08
CA SER A 13 28.09 -32.93 18.06
C SER A 13 28.31 -33.77 16.80
N HIS A 14 27.29 -33.99 15.94
CA HIS A 14 27.41 -34.89 14.78
C HIS A 14 27.45 -34.21 13.41
N ALA A 15 27.25 -32.89 13.32
CA ALA A 15 27.14 -32.20 12.04
C ALA A 15 28.50 -31.94 11.32
N ALA A 16 29.62 -32.23 11.97
CA ALA A 16 30.93 -31.75 11.52
C ALA A 16 31.77 -32.74 10.70
N SER A 17 31.40 -34.02 10.54
CA SER A 17 32.36 -35.01 10.04
C SER A 17 32.14 -35.59 8.64
N GLU A 18 30.95 -35.58 8.03
CA GLU A 18 30.81 -36.33 6.76
C GLU A 18 29.87 -35.70 5.73
N GLY A 19 30.48 -35.15 4.67
CA GLY A 19 29.78 -34.71 3.46
C GLY A 19 29.28 -35.88 2.60
N ARG A 20 28.14 -36.47 2.96
CA ARG A 20 27.38 -37.37 2.07
C ARG A 20 25.86 -37.19 2.14
N ARG A 21 25.25 -37.43 0.97
CA ARG A 21 23.84 -37.23 0.59
C ARG A 21 22.87 -37.97 1.52
N ALA A 22 21.81 -37.26 1.93
CA ALA A 22 20.57 -37.75 2.52
C ALA A 22 20.73 -38.87 3.59
N PHE A 23 21.03 -38.47 4.83
CA PHE A 23 20.97 -39.37 5.98
C PHE A 23 19.56 -39.42 6.59
N GLU A 24 18.96 -40.60 6.63
CA GLU A 24 17.96 -40.92 7.64
C GLU A 24 18.68 -41.00 8.99
N LEU A 25 18.66 -39.92 9.77
CA LEU A 25 19.18 -39.95 11.13
C LEU A 25 18.21 -40.75 12.01
N ARG A 26 18.69 -41.88 12.54
CA ARG A 26 17.97 -42.70 13.51
C ARG A 26 18.56 -42.44 14.89
N CYS A 27 17.73 -42.01 15.84
CA CYS A 27 18.16 -41.88 17.23
C CYS A 27 18.48 -43.28 17.80
N PRO A 28 19.71 -43.56 18.26
CA PRO A 28 20.07 -44.88 18.77
C PRO A 28 19.39 -45.24 20.10
N ARG A 29 18.83 -44.24 20.81
CA ARG A 29 18.18 -44.44 22.10
C ARG A 29 16.67 -44.69 22.01
N CYS A 30 16.00 -44.16 21.00
CA CYS A 30 14.54 -44.27 20.87
C CYS A 30 14.05 -44.70 19.47
N GLY A 31 14.95 -44.96 18.52
CA GLY A 31 14.60 -45.44 17.18
C GLY A 31 13.86 -44.43 16.29
N ALA A 32 13.61 -43.21 16.76
CA ALA A 32 12.90 -42.18 16.00
C ALA A 32 13.69 -41.81 14.74
N ARG A 33 12.98 -41.78 13.60
CA ARG A 33 13.52 -41.53 12.26
C ARG A 33 13.03 -40.16 11.80
N SER A 34 13.93 -39.20 11.56
CA SER A 34 13.54 -37.87 11.05
C SER A 34 13.95 -37.72 9.58
N SER A 35 12.99 -37.59 8.68
CA SER A 35 13.25 -37.30 7.26
C SER A 35 13.51 -35.80 7.05
N THR A 36 14.50 -35.42 6.28
CA THR A 36 14.84 -33.99 6.03
C THR A 36 13.80 -33.23 5.18
N ARG A 37 12.68 -33.89 4.82
CA ARG A 37 11.53 -33.30 4.10
C ARG A 37 10.76 -32.27 4.95
N TRP A 38 10.96 -32.27 6.27
CA TRP A 38 10.26 -31.40 7.22
C TRP A 38 10.68 -29.92 7.18
N LEU A 39 11.90 -29.58 6.74
CA LEU A 39 12.36 -28.19 6.75
C LEU A 39 11.61 -27.31 5.73
N GLY A 40 11.33 -27.83 4.54
CA GLY A 40 10.55 -27.11 3.52
C GLY A 40 9.10 -26.90 3.92
N ALA A 41 8.48 -27.92 4.52
CA ALA A 41 7.10 -27.84 5.02
C ALA A 41 6.98 -26.92 6.24
N ALA A 42 7.92 -26.98 7.18
CA ALA A 42 7.93 -26.13 8.38
C ALA A 42 8.20 -24.64 8.06
N LEU A 43 9.04 -24.34 7.06
CA LEU A 43 9.25 -22.96 6.59
C LEU A 43 8.02 -22.42 5.83
N ALA A 44 7.28 -23.26 5.12
CA ALA A 44 6.01 -22.90 4.50
C ALA A 44 4.92 -22.66 5.56
N ASP A 45 4.86 -23.52 6.59
CA ASP A 45 3.89 -23.45 7.69
C ASP A 45 4.13 -22.23 8.61
N MET A 46 5.40 -21.88 8.88
CA MET A 46 5.73 -20.65 9.63
C MET A 46 5.33 -19.37 8.91
N LYS A 47 5.43 -19.33 7.56
CA LYS A 47 4.95 -18.19 6.78
C LYS A 47 3.43 -18.06 6.84
N GLY A 48 2.72 -19.18 6.73
CA GLY A 48 1.26 -19.23 6.89
C GLY A 48 0.80 -18.76 8.27
N ALA A 49 1.44 -19.26 9.33
CA ALA A 49 1.15 -18.87 10.70
C ALA A 49 1.47 -17.38 10.97
N LEU A 50 2.55 -16.85 10.41
CA LEU A 50 2.91 -15.45 10.54
C LEU A 50 1.90 -14.53 9.84
N VAL A 51 1.50 -14.89 8.60
CA VAL A 51 0.49 -14.13 7.84
C VAL A 51 -0.86 -14.18 8.56
N MET A 52 -1.31 -15.36 8.99
CA MET A 52 -2.58 -15.49 9.72
C MET A 52 -2.57 -14.74 11.06
N LYS A 53 -1.43 -14.74 11.76
CA LYS A 53 -1.26 -13.94 12.97
C LYS A 53 -1.32 -12.44 12.65
N PHE A 54 -0.60 -11.98 11.64
CA PHE A 54 -0.65 -10.58 11.20
C PHE A 54 -2.08 -10.15 10.80
N LEU A 55 -2.80 -10.98 10.04
CA LEU A 55 -4.18 -10.71 9.64
C LEU A 55 -5.12 -10.62 10.85
N ARG A 56 -4.94 -11.52 11.84
CA ARG A 56 -5.69 -11.48 13.10
C ARG A 56 -5.38 -10.21 13.90
N ASP A 57 -4.10 -9.91 14.08
CA ASP A 57 -3.64 -8.73 14.82
C ASP A 57 -4.07 -7.42 14.12
N ALA A 58 -4.11 -7.42 12.77
CA ALA A 58 -4.63 -6.32 11.97
C ALA A 58 -6.15 -6.18 12.07
N TRP A 59 -6.89 -7.29 12.13
CA TRP A 59 -8.34 -7.28 12.30
C TRP A 59 -8.75 -6.80 13.69
N GLU A 60 -8.05 -7.27 14.72
CA GLU A 60 -8.28 -6.89 16.13
C GLU A 60 -7.69 -5.51 16.47
N SER A 61 -6.92 -4.91 15.56
CA SER A 61 -6.32 -3.60 15.75
C SER A 61 -7.41 -2.52 15.85
N LYS A 62 -7.49 -1.90 17.02
CA LYS A 62 -8.25 -0.66 17.25
C LYS A 62 -7.61 0.58 16.63
N SER A 63 -6.49 0.43 15.91
CA SER A 63 -5.75 1.54 15.31
C SER A 63 -6.36 1.92 13.96
N SER A 64 -7.00 3.10 13.91
CA SER A 64 -7.52 3.68 12.66
C SER A 64 -6.44 3.87 11.59
N ALA A 65 -5.18 4.09 12.00
CA ALA A 65 -4.07 4.30 11.08
C ALA A 65 -3.74 3.06 10.22
N LEU A 66 -3.87 1.85 10.79
CA LEU A 66 -3.57 0.62 10.04
C LEU A 66 -4.59 0.39 8.93
N TRP A 67 -5.88 0.56 9.24
CA TRP A 67 -6.97 0.40 8.28
C TRP A 67 -6.90 1.41 7.14
N LEU A 68 -6.61 2.67 7.47
CA LEU A 68 -6.39 3.71 6.45
C LEU A 68 -5.20 3.39 5.55
N ALA A 69 -4.13 2.81 6.10
CA ALA A 69 -2.99 2.38 5.29
C ALA A 69 -3.33 1.22 4.35
N LEU A 70 -4.14 0.25 4.80
CA LEU A 70 -4.59 -0.85 3.95
C LEU A 70 -5.49 -0.33 2.81
N MET A 71 -6.43 0.57 3.09
CA MET A 71 -7.25 1.22 2.06
C MET A 71 -6.38 2.00 1.06
N ARG A 72 -5.38 2.74 1.57
CA ARG A 72 -4.45 3.50 0.73
C ARG A 72 -3.66 2.59 -0.21
N ILE A 73 -3.17 1.45 0.29
CA ILE A 73 -2.45 0.46 -0.54
C ILE A 73 -3.38 -0.13 -1.60
N ALA A 74 -4.62 -0.46 -1.23
CA ALA A 74 -5.60 -1.01 -2.16
C ALA A 74 -5.94 -0.03 -3.30
N ILE A 75 -6.22 1.24 -2.98
CA ILE A 75 -6.47 2.27 -4.00
C ILE A 75 -5.22 2.55 -4.83
N GLY A 76 -4.04 2.58 -4.20
CA GLY A 76 -2.77 2.71 -4.91
C GLY A 76 -2.58 1.61 -5.97
N TYR A 77 -2.94 0.36 -5.64
CA TYR A 77 -2.88 -0.74 -6.58
C TYR A 77 -3.84 -0.57 -7.77
N ILE A 78 -5.08 -0.11 -7.53
CA ILE A 78 -6.06 0.18 -8.59
C ILE A 78 -5.50 1.20 -9.59
N PHE A 79 -4.89 2.27 -9.09
CA PHE A 79 -4.28 3.30 -9.93
C PHE A 79 -3.05 2.79 -10.70
N ILE A 80 -2.22 1.94 -10.08
CA ILE A 80 -1.10 1.29 -10.77
C ILE A 80 -1.62 0.44 -11.93
N GLU A 81 -2.63 -0.40 -11.67
CA GLU A 81 -3.20 -1.30 -12.68
C GLU A 81 -3.84 -0.53 -13.83
N SER A 82 -4.62 0.51 -13.54
CA SER A 82 -5.20 1.40 -14.55
C SER A 82 -4.14 2.13 -15.38
N GLY A 83 -3.18 2.79 -14.73
CA GLY A 83 -2.14 3.55 -15.40
C GLY A 83 -1.22 2.67 -16.25
N TYR A 84 -0.78 1.54 -15.69
CA TYR A 84 0.01 0.54 -16.42
C TYR A 84 -0.76 -0.04 -17.61
N GLY A 85 -2.03 -0.42 -17.41
CA GLY A 85 -2.88 -0.95 -18.48
C GLY A 85 -3.03 0.02 -19.66
N LYS A 86 -3.17 1.32 -19.38
CA LYS A 86 -3.19 2.37 -20.41
C LYS A 86 -1.86 2.50 -21.14
N LEU A 87 -0.74 2.43 -20.42
CA LEU A 87 0.60 2.47 -21.04
C LEU A 87 0.87 1.27 -21.95
N THR A 88 0.34 0.09 -21.60
CA THR A 88 0.54 -1.15 -22.38
C THR A 88 -0.56 -1.44 -23.39
N THR A 89 -1.53 -0.55 -23.57
CA THR A 89 -2.67 -0.77 -24.48
C THR A 89 -2.18 -0.95 -25.93
N PRO A 90 -2.53 -2.07 -26.61
CA PRO A 90 -2.20 -2.26 -28.02
C PRO A 90 -2.74 -1.11 -28.88
N GLY A 91 -1.91 -0.56 -29.77
CA GLY A 91 -2.25 0.64 -30.56
C GLY A 91 -2.07 1.96 -29.81
N GLY A 92 -1.71 1.94 -28.53
CA GLY A 92 -1.38 3.10 -27.70
C GLY A 92 -2.60 3.86 -27.18
N PHE A 93 -2.62 4.18 -25.87
CA PHE A 93 -3.71 4.97 -25.30
C PHE A 93 -3.77 6.40 -25.87
N ALA A 94 -2.62 7.03 -26.11
CA ALA A 94 -2.55 8.40 -26.60
C ALA A 94 -3.15 8.60 -28.00
N SER A 95 -3.08 7.58 -28.87
CA SER A 95 -3.62 7.65 -30.24
C SER A 95 -5.15 7.71 -30.26
N HIS A 96 -5.82 7.10 -29.28
CA HIS A 96 -7.27 7.07 -29.14
C HIS A 96 -7.83 8.30 -28.40
N MET A 97 -6.95 9.09 -27.77
CA MET A 97 -7.34 10.11 -26.80
C MET A 97 -8.23 11.21 -27.40
N GLY A 98 -7.96 11.64 -28.64
CA GLY A 98 -8.77 12.67 -29.30
C GLY A 98 -10.23 12.26 -29.48
N GLY A 99 -10.45 11.00 -29.90
CA GLY A 99 -11.78 10.43 -30.05
C GLY A 99 -12.51 10.30 -28.70
N THR A 100 -11.80 9.82 -27.67
CA THR A 100 -12.33 9.70 -26.31
C THR A 100 -12.76 11.06 -25.74
N LEU A 101 -11.92 12.09 -25.85
CA LEU A 101 -12.24 13.43 -25.35
C LEU A 101 -13.39 14.07 -26.12
N THR A 102 -13.47 13.83 -27.44
CA THR A 102 -14.60 14.29 -28.27
C THR A 102 -15.90 13.61 -27.84
N ASN A 103 -15.86 12.30 -27.57
CA ASN A 103 -17.00 11.57 -27.01
C ASN A 103 -17.42 12.18 -25.67
N PHE A 104 -16.47 12.38 -24.74
CA PHE A 104 -16.74 12.97 -23.44
C PHE A 104 -17.37 14.36 -23.50
N ALA A 105 -17.09 15.16 -24.53
CA ALA A 105 -17.72 16.47 -24.73
C ALA A 105 -19.15 16.38 -25.33
N SER A 106 -19.47 15.31 -26.05
CA SER A 106 -20.66 15.24 -26.90
C SER A 106 -22.00 15.32 -26.19
N LYS A 107 -22.13 14.73 -24.99
CA LYS A 107 -23.36 14.73 -24.18
C LYS A 107 -23.07 15.03 -22.71
N ASN A 108 -21.99 15.76 -22.44
CA ASN A 108 -21.62 16.10 -21.07
C ASN A 108 -22.65 17.07 -20.47
N PRO A 109 -23.21 16.79 -19.29
CA PRO A 109 -24.18 17.67 -18.65
C PRO A 109 -23.58 18.95 -18.07
N TYR A 110 -22.25 19.09 -18.02
CA TYR A 110 -21.54 20.22 -17.41
C TYR A 110 -20.98 21.17 -18.48
N PRO A 111 -21.62 22.34 -18.76
CA PRO A 111 -21.19 23.22 -19.85
C PRO A 111 -19.76 23.76 -19.70
N TRP A 112 -19.33 24.02 -18.47
CA TRP A 112 -17.95 24.47 -18.19
C TRP A 112 -16.92 23.40 -18.54
N MET A 113 -17.26 22.12 -18.37
CA MET A 113 -16.39 20.99 -18.70
C MET A 113 -16.35 20.78 -20.21
N VAL A 114 -17.49 20.89 -20.90
CA VAL A 114 -17.55 20.89 -22.38
C VAL A 114 -16.63 21.96 -22.96
N ASN A 115 -16.70 23.18 -22.42
CA ASN A 115 -15.83 24.27 -22.84
C ASN A 115 -14.35 23.95 -22.62
N LEU A 116 -13.97 23.43 -21.45
CA LEU A 116 -12.60 23.01 -21.15
C LEU A 116 -12.12 21.90 -22.10
N LEU A 117 -12.98 20.93 -22.40
CA LEU A 117 -12.66 19.84 -23.32
C LEU A 117 -12.38 20.38 -24.73
N HIS A 118 -13.25 21.25 -25.26
CA HIS A 118 -13.07 21.81 -26.61
C HIS A 118 -11.90 22.80 -26.73
N THR A 119 -11.65 23.61 -25.70
CA THR A 119 -10.64 24.68 -25.75
C THR A 119 -9.24 24.21 -25.36
N VAL A 120 -9.13 23.23 -24.45
CA VAL A 120 -7.85 22.78 -23.88
C VAL A 120 -7.59 21.31 -24.19
N ALA A 121 -8.50 20.41 -23.83
CA ALA A 121 -8.18 18.98 -23.83
C ALA A 121 -8.08 18.37 -25.23
N ILE A 122 -9.09 18.60 -26.08
CA ILE A 122 -9.17 18.04 -27.44
C ILE A 122 -8.01 18.55 -28.32
N PRO A 123 -7.68 19.86 -28.36
CA PRO A 123 -6.53 20.35 -29.13
C PRO A 123 -5.19 19.76 -28.66
N ASN A 124 -5.08 19.40 -27.39
CA ASN A 124 -3.87 18.85 -26.77
C ASN A 124 -3.99 17.35 -26.45
N ALA A 125 -4.82 16.61 -27.21
CA ALA A 125 -5.17 15.23 -26.88
C ALA A 125 -3.94 14.30 -26.75
N ALA A 126 -2.91 14.48 -27.58
CA ALA A 126 -1.68 13.69 -27.50
C ALA A 126 -0.95 13.89 -26.16
N PHE A 127 -0.91 15.14 -25.66
CA PHE A 127 -0.31 15.46 -24.36
C PHE A 127 -1.09 14.81 -23.22
N PHE A 128 -2.41 14.96 -23.19
CA PHE A 128 -3.25 14.31 -22.18
C PHE A 128 -3.22 12.78 -22.27
N GLY A 129 -3.04 12.25 -23.48
CA GLY A 129 -2.81 10.84 -23.77
C GLY A 129 -1.56 10.26 -23.10
N VAL A 130 -0.56 11.09 -22.83
CA VAL A 130 0.63 10.70 -22.06
C VAL A 130 0.46 11.07 -20.58
N LEU A 131 -0.05 12.26 -20.29
CA LEU A 131 -0.16 12.78 -18.93
C LEU A 131 -1.05 11.92 -18.04
N ILE A 132 -2.20 11.47 -18.53
CA ILE A 132 -3.18 10.73 -17.73
C ILE A 132 -2.63 9.36 -17.27
N PRO A 133 -2.13 8.49 -18.16
CA PRO A 133 -1.58 7.19 -17.74
C PRO A 133 -0.40 7.34 -16.77
N TRP A 134 0.50 8.29 -17.01
CA TRP A 134 1.62 8.56 -16.10
C TRP A 134 1.16 9.15 -14.77
N GLY A 135 0.19 10.05 -14.78
CA GLY A 135 -0.41 10.62 -13.58
C GLY A 135 -1.04 9.54 -12.71
N GLU A 136 -1.81 8.63 -13.32
CA GLU A 136 -2.39 7.49 -12.62
C GLU A 136 -1.32 6.56 -12.04
N LEU A 137 -0.32 6.20 -12.83
CA LEU A 137 0.75 5.31 -12.37
C LEU A 137 1.55 5.93 -11.22
N LEU A 138 1.92 7.22 -11.32
CA LEU A 138 2.70 7.91 -10.29
C LEU A 138 1.88 8.11 -9.00
N ALA A 139 0.60 8.48 -9.11
CA ALA A 139 -0.29 8.56 -7.96
C ALA A 139 -0.43 7.17 -7.30
N GLY A 140 -0.65 6.13 -8.10
CA GLY A 140 -0.74 4.75 -7.62
C GLY A 140 0.53 4.28 -6.90
N LEU A 141 1.71 4.51 -7.46
CA LEU A 141 3.00 4.18 -6.83
C LEU A 141 3.21 4.96 -5.52
N SER A 142 2.88 6.25 -5.50
CA SER A 142 2.94 7.08 -4.29
C SER A 142 2.06 6.51 -3.19
N LEU A 143 0.82 6.15 -3.50
CA LEU A 143 -0.13 5.57 -2.55
C LEU A 143 0.22 4.14 -2.14
N PHE A 144 0.71 3.31 -3.06
CA PHE A 144 1.02 1.92 -2.77
C PHE A 144 2.21 1.81 -1.81
N PHE A 145 3.32 2.47 -2.12
CA PHE A 145 4.51 2.47 -1.26
C PHE A 145 4.40 3.45 -0.08
N GLY A 146 3.49 4.42 -0.17
CA GLY A 146 3.38 5.47 0.81
C GLY A 146 4.57 6.41 0.79
N VAL A 147 4.95 6.87 -0.40
CA VAL A 147 6.02 7.86 -0.63
C VAL A 147 5.34 9.14 -1.06
N LEU A 148 5.49 10.22 -0.27
CA LEU A 148 4.75 11.47 -0.48
C LEU A 148 3.24 11.25 -0.51
N SER A 149 2.72 10.39 0.37
CA SER A 149 1.31 9.94 0.39
C SER A 149 0.30 11.08 0.31
N PRO A 150 0.46 12.24 0.99
CA PRO A 150 -0.49 13.35 0.85
C PRO A 150 -0.52 13.93 -0.57
N ILE A 151 0.62 14.00 -1.24
CA ILE A 151 0.72 14.47 -2.63
C ILE A 151 0.08 13.43 -3.56
N GLY A 152 0.35 12.14 -3.35
CA GLY A 152 -0.29 11.06 -4.09
C GLY A 152 -1.82 11.07 -3.94
N LEU A 153 -2.33 11.29 -2.73
CA LEU A 153 -3.77 11.39 -2.46
C LEU A 153 -4.41 12.59 -3.15
N LEU A 154 -3.74 13.76 -3.16
CA LEU A 154 -4.22 14.93 -3.88
C LEU A 154 -4.22 14.71 -5.40
N GLY A 155 -3.20 14.04 -5.93
CA GLY A 155 -3.12 13.68 -7.35
C GLY A 155 -4.21 12.70 -7.76
N ALA A 156 -4.41 11.63 -7.00
CA ALA A 156 -5.47 10.65 -7.22
C ALA A 156 -6.87 11.30 -7.14
N LEU A 157 -7.07 12.18 -6.14
CA LEU A 157 -8.30 12.95 -6.00
C LEU A 157 -8.56 13.86 -7.20
N ALA A 158 -7.54 14.58 -7.67
CA ALA A 158 -7.67 15.42 -8.86
C ALA A 158 -8.02 14.58 -10.11
N LEU A 159 -7.44 13.39 -10.27
CA LEU A 159 -7.74 12.49 -11.37
C LEU A 159 -9.20 11.98 -11.29
N ASN A 160 -9.64 11.49 -10.13
CA ASN A 160 -11.01 11.02 -9.95
C ASN A 160 -12.05 12.11 -10.19
N LEU A 161 -11.83 13.32 -9.67
CA LEU A 161 -12.72 14.46 -9.93
C LEU A 161 -12.75 14.81 -11.41
N THR A 162 -11.58 14.81 -12.08
CA THR A 162 -11.51 15.09 -13.53
C THR A 162 -12.27 14.03 -14.32
N PHE A 163 -12.10 12.74 -14.03
CA PHE A 163 -12.81 11.65 -14.70
C PHE A 163 -14.30 11.67 -14.40
N TYR A 164 -14.70 12.02 -13.18
CA TYR A 164 -16.10 12.20 -12.85
C TYR A 164 -16.77 13.27 -13.71
N PHE A 165 -16.20 14.48 -13.78
CA PHE A 165 -16.79 15.55 -14.57
C PHE A 165 -16.66 15.32 -16.08
N ALA A 166 -15.58 14.69 -16.55
CA ALA A 166 -15.38 14.40 -17.97
C ALA A 166 -16.27 13.26 -18.47
N ALA A 167 -16.30 12.16 -17.72
CA ALA A 167 -16.76 10.86 -18.19
C ALA A 167 -17.83 10.23 -17.28
N GLY A 168 -18.11 10.76 -16.10
CA GLY A 168 -19.10 10.18 -15.17
C GLY A 168 -20.49 10.04 -15.78
N TRP A 169 -20.89 10.96 -16.65
CA TRP A 169 -22.18 10.89 -17.36
C TRP A 169 -22.31 9.69 -18.31
N THR A 170 -21.20 9.05 -18.72
CA THR A 170 -21.21 7.91 -19.65
C THR A 170 -21.81 6.64 -19.05
N GLY A 171 -21.91 6.56 -17.72
CA GLY A 171 -22.54 5.44 -17.04
C GLY A 171 -22.46 5.54 -15.52
N ALA A 172 -23.46 4.97 -14.84
CA ALA A 172 -23.54 4.99 -13.38
C ALA A 172 -22.31 4.36 -12.71
N SER A 173 -21.75 3.29 -13.28
CA SER A 173 -20.54 2.65 -12.76
C SER A 173 -19.31 3.57 -12.86
N THR A 174 -19.17 4.33 -13.95
CA THR A 174 -18.08 5.29 -14.13
C THR A 174 -18.18 6.43 -13.13
N ALA A 175 -19.39 6.99 -12.94
CA ALA A 175 -19.63 8.03 -11.95
C ALA A 175 -19.30 7.53 -10.52
N THR A 176 -19.93 6.43 -10.11
CA THR A 176 -19.84 5.91 -8.74
C THR A 176 -18.43 5.44 -8.37
N ALA A 177 -17.68 4.83 -9.30
CA ALA A 177 -16.29 4.44 -9.04
C ALA A 177 -15.41 5.66 -8.70
N ASN A 178 -15.49 6.73 -9.49
CA ASN A 178 -14.72 7.95 -9.25
C ASN A 178 -15.18 8.69 -7.99
N GLU A 179 -16.49 8.75 -7.72
CA GLU A 179 -17.04 9.36 -6.49
C GLU A 179 -16.57 8.64 -5.23
N VAL A 180 -16.70 7.31 -5.18
CA VAL A 180 -16.32 6.52 -4.00
C VAL A 180 -14.82 6.59 -3.76
N MET A 181 -14.00 6.54 -4.81
CA MET A 181 -12.55 6.70 -4.68
C MET A 181 -12.18 8.11 -4.20
N ALA A 182 -12.80 9.16 -4.75
CA ALA A 182 -12.57 10.54 -4.31
C ALA A 182 -12.93 10.73 -2.83
N ILE A 183 -14.06 10.17 -2.36
CA ILE A 183 -14.45 10.23 -0.95
C ILE A 183 -13.43 9.48 -0.07
N ALA A 184 -13.02 8.28 -0.49
CA ALA A 184 -12.01 7.51 0.23
C ALA A 184 -10.68 8.28 0.32
N GLU A 185 -10.26 8.95 -0.76
CA GLU A 185 -9.04 9.76 -0.79
C GLU A 185 -9.10 10.95 0.16
N VAL A 186 -10.24 11.64 0.23
CA VAL A 186 -10.47 12.72 1.20
C VAL A 186 -10.37 12.18 2.63
N ILE A 187 -11.04 11.07 2.93
CA ILE A 187 -10.98 10.42 4.26
C ILE A 187 -9.55 10.04 4.61
N MET A 188 -8.80 9.45 3.68
CA MET A 188 -7.40 9.05 3.88
C MET A 188 -6.46 10.24 4.04
N LEU A 189 -6.73 11.35 3.34
CA LEU A 189 -5.92 12.57 3.40
C LEU A 189 -6.02 13.20 4.78
N PHE A 190 -7.24 13.41 5.28
CA PHE A 190 -7.47 13.97 6.61
C PHE A 190 -7.22 12.96 7.73
N GLY A 191 -7.42 11.67 7.47
CA GLY A 191 -7.10 10.57 8.38
C GLY A 191 -5.60 10.27 8.50
N MET A 192 -4.75 10.99 7.76
CA MET A 192 -3.29 10.82 7.76
C MET A 192 -2.86 9.37 7.46
N ALA A 193 -3.40 8.78 6.38
CA ALA A 193 -3.13 7.39 5.98
C ALA A 193 -1.64 7.06 5.79
N GLY A 194 -0.79 8.07 5.57
CA GLY A 194 0.67 7.94 5.50
C GLY A 194 1.36 7.62 6.84
N ARG A 195 0.65 7.47 7.97
CA ARG A 195 1.25 7.21 9.29
C ARG A 195 1.53 5.74 9.60
N ALA A 196 1.01 4.82 8.80
CA ALA A 196 1.22 3.38 8.96
C ALA A 196 1.57 2.73 7.61
N LEU A 197 2.40 1.67 7.64
CA LEU A 197 2.78 0.87 6.47
C LEU A 197 3.20 1.73 5.26
N SER A 198 4.04 2.74 5.51
CA SER A 198 4.45 3.72 4.51
C SER A 198 5.94 4.04 4.61
N VAL A 199 6.53 4.41 3.48
CA VAL A 199 7.88 5.00 3.49
C VAL A 199 7.89 6.33 4.23
N ASP A 200 6.83 7.13 4.13
CA ASP A 200 6.68 8.40 4.87
C ASP A 200 6.78 8.21 6.39
N GLN A 201 6.24 7.11 6.92
CA GLN A 201 6.33 6.75 8.33
C GLN A 201 7.77 6.40 8.70
N LEU A 202 8.46 5.63 7.87
CA LEU A 202 9.87 5.27 8.07
C LEU A 202 10.75 6.52 8.07
N LEU A 203 10.56 7.42 7.09
CA LEU A 203 11.27 8.69 6.99
C LEU A 203 10.97 9.61 8.16
N GLY A 204 9.71 9.73 8.59
CA GLY A 204 9.32 10.48 9.78
C GLY A 204 9.97 9.95 11.06
N GLY A 205 10.08 8.63 11.20
CA GLY A 205 10.77 7.97 12.29
C GLY A 205 12.28 8.23 12.30
N LEU A 206 12.92 8.23 11.12
CA LEU A 206 14.34 8.56 10.96
C LEU A 206 14.60 10.04 11.28
N TYR A 207 13.79 10.96 10.74
CA TYR A 207 13.90 12.39 10.99
C TYR A 207 13.78 12.71 12.49
N ALA A 208 12.84 12.07 13.20
CA ALA A 208 12.67 12.23 14.64
C ALA A 208 13.85 11.70 15.47
N ARG A 209 14.62 10.73 14.94
CA ARG A 209 15.83 10.21 15.60
C ARG A 209 17.05 11.09 15.37
N VAL A 210 17.19 11.65 14.17
CA VAL A 210 18.36 12.43 13.75
C VAL A 210 18.31 13.88 14.26
N LEU A 211 17.12 14.48 14.40
CA LEU A 211 17.00 15.90 14.76
C LEU A 211 16.73 16.13 16.25
N PRO A 212 17.69 16.69 17.01
CA PRO A 212 17.65 16.74 18.46
C PRO A 212 16.55 17.66 19.02
N TRP A 213 16.15 18.70 18.30
CA TRP A 213 15.12 19.66 18.74
C TRP A 213 13.71 19.05 18.84
N LYS A 214 13.35 18.07 18.00
CA LYS A 214 12.07 17.35 18.14
C LYS A 214 12.09 16.35 19.31
N ARG A 215 13.25 15.76 19.62
CA ARG A 215 13.45 14.94 20.83
C ARG A 215 13.21 15.76 22.11
N GLN A 216 13.75 16.97 22.17
CA GLN A 216 13.59 17.85 23.33
C GLN A 216 12.13 18.29 23.54
N ALA A 217 11.38 18.55 22.47
CA ALA A 217 9.95 18.89 22.57
C ALA A 217 9.11 17.71 23.11
N ALA A 218 9.38 16.48 22.66
CA ALA A 218 8.71 15.29 23.18
C ALA A 218 9.05 15.02 24.66
N MET A 219 10.30 15.25 25.08
CA MET A 219 10.69 15.11 26.49
C MET A 219 10.08 16.19 27.39
N LYS A 220 9.99 17.45 26.93
CA LYS A 220 9.36 18.54 27.68
C LYS A 220 7.87 18.29 27.95
N GLY A 221 7.14 17.68 27.01
CA GLY A 221 5.73 17.33 27.21
C GLY A 221 5.48 16.22 28.24
N ASN A 222 6.45 15.33 28.48
CA ASN A 222 6.37 14.32 29.54
C ASN A 222 6.81 14.84 30.93
N LEU A 223 7.49 15.99 30.97
CA LEU A 223 7.98 16.61 32.21
C LEU A 223 7.00 17.62 32.81
N THR A 224 5.94 18.00 32.10
CA THR A 224 4.84 18.77 32.70
C THR A 224 3.99 17.83 33.55
N PRO A 225 4.03 17.94 34.89
CA PRO A 225 3.23 17.07 35.76
C PRO A 225 1.75 17.29 35.45
N LYS A 226 1.01 16.20 35.22
CA LYS A 226 -0.45 16.27 35.16
C LYS A 226 -0.93 16.83 36.49
N ARG A 227 -1.54 18.03 36.50
CA ARG A 227 -2.19 18.56 37.70
C ARG A 227 -3.18 17.52 38.19
N ALA A 228 -3.01 17.10 39.44
CA ALA A 228 -3.96 16.23 40.11
C ALA A 228 -5.35 16.90 40.08
N PRO A 229 -6.44 16.12 39.90
CA PRO A 229 -7.77 16.66 39.97
C PRO A 229 -7.99 17.30 41.34
N THR A 230 -8.40 18.57 41.36
CA THR A 230 -8.88 19.26 42.56
C THR A 230 -10.18 18.59 42.98
N ALA A 231 -10.19 18.08 44.22
CA ALA A 231 -11.36 17.49 44.87
C ALA A 231 -12.50 18.51 45.06
#